data_AF-A0A4Q1EUG6-F1
#
_entry.id   AF-A0A4Q1EUG6-F1
#
_cell.length_a   1.000
_cell.length_b   1.000
_cell.length_c   1.000
_cell.angle_alpha   90.00
_cell.angle_beta   90.00
_cell.angle_gamma   90.00
#
_symmetry.space_group_name_H-M   'P 1'
#
loop_
_entity.id
_entity.type
_entity.pdbx_description
1 polymer ?
#
loop_
_entity_poly.entity_id
_entity_poly.type
_entity_poly.pdbx_seq_one_letter_code
_entity_poly.pdbx_strand_id
1 'polypeptide(L)'
;MKTIFFSFLFFGSLISAQNSFSTQAQLPSINLWTKIPDGPGPGGESIVSAKGSITHITTPKLIIHQPQNPNGIAILVISGGGYAHIESGSEGYPASEWLKSLGITAFELQ
;
A
#
# COMPACT_ATOMS: atom_id res chain seq x y z
N MET A 1 -16.09 64.31 -28.87
CA MET A 1 -15.87 63.97 -27.44
C MET A 1 -15.32 62.54 -27.42
N LYS A 2 -14.11 62.35 -26.91
CA LYS A 2 -13.28 61.14 -27.09
C LYS A 2 -13.28 60.39 -25.76
N THR A 3 -14.11 59.37 -25.61
CA THR A 3 -14.15 58.53 -24.40
C THR A 3 -13.07 57.48 -24.49
N ILE A 4 -12.16 57.49 -23.50
CA ILE A 4 -10.97 56.64 -23.41
C ILE A 4 -11.34 55.33 -22.72
N PHE A 5 -10.91 54.22 -23.32
CA PHE A 5 -11.01 52.85 -22.83
C PHE A 5 -10.24 52.66 -21.51
N PHE A 6 -10.86 52.00 -20.53
CA PHE A 6 -10.17 51.34 -19.42
C PHE A 6 -10.51 49.85 -19.47
N SER A 7 -9.57 49.03 -19.94
CA SER A 7 -9.66 47.57 -19.89
C SER A 7 -8.77 47.09 -18.75
N PHE A 8 -9.37 46.54 -17.70
CA PHE A 8 -8.66 45.89 -16.61
C PHE A 8 -8.36 44.43 -17.02
N LEU A 9 -7.12 44.15 -17.41
CA LEU A 9 -6.63 42.79 -17.60
C LEU A 9 -6.29 42.17 -16.23
N PHE A 10 -7.23 41.42 -15.67
CA PHE A 10 -6.99 40.56 -14.51
C PHE A 10 -6.25 39.30 -14.98
N PHE A 11 -4.92 39.30 -14.91
CA PHE A 11 -4.11 38.08 -15.09
C PHE A 11 -4.16 37.27 -13.79
N GLY A 12 -5.22 36.48 -13.63
CA GLY A 12 -5.32 35.49 -12.57
C GLY A 12 -4.44 34.28 -12.91
N SER A 13 -3.24 34.22 -12.36
CA SER A 13 -2.42 33.01 -12.39
C SER A 13 -3.09 31.93 -11.54
N LEU A 14 -3.89 31.07 -12.18
CA LEU A 14 -4.37 29.82 -11.59
C LEU A 14 -3.16 28.88 -11.41
N ILE A 15 -2.55 28.94 -10.23
CA ILE A 15 -1.63 27.91 -9.76
C ILE A 15 -2.46 26.64 -9.60
N SER A 16 -2.45 25.81 -10.64
CA SER A 16 -2.96 24.45 -10.54
C SER A 16 -1.96 23.66 -9.71
N ALA A 17 -2.16 23.63 -8.38
CA ALA A 17 -1.52 22.65 -7.52
C ALA A 17 -2.07 21.27 -7.93
N GLN A 18 -1.40 20.63 -8.88
CA GLN A 18 -1.63 19.22 -9.18
C GLN A 18 -1.11 18.44 -7.96
N ASN A 19 -1.99 18.21 -6.99
CA ASN A 19 -1.80 17.17 -5.98
C ASN A 19 -1.64 15.87 -6.76
N SER A 20 -0.38 15.49 -7.00
CA SER A 20 -0.05 14.17 -7.51
C SER A 20 -0.36 13.21 -6.37
N PHE A 21 -1.60 12.74 -6.32
CA PHE A 21 -1.92 11.50 -5.62
C PHE A 21 -1.07 10.43 -6.30
N SER A 22 0.09 10.14 -5.70
CA SER A 22 0.88 8.99 -6.10
C SER A 22 0.00 7.79 -5.83
N THR A 23 -0.48 7.15 -6.90
CA THR A 23 -1.02 5.80 -6.80
C THR A 23 0.15 4.95 -6.29
N GLN A 24 0.16 4.66 -4.99
CA GLN A 24 1.17 3.80 -4.40
C GLN A 24 1.10 2.48 -5.18
N ALA A 25 2.15 2.18 -5.94
CA ALA A 25 2.17 1.02 -6.82
C ALA A 25 1.89 -0.21 -5.97
N GLN A 26 0.82 -0.92 -6.30
CA GLN A 26 0.46 -2.14 -5.58
C GLN A 26 1.62 -3.13 -5.72
N LEU A 27 2.17 -3.58 -4.60
CA LEU A 27 3.27 -4.54 -4.60
C LEU A 27 2.83 -5.87 -5.23
N PRO A 28 3.74 -6.59 -5.91
CA PRO A 28 3.47 -7.95 -6.35
C PRO A 28 3.04 -8.81 -5.17
N SER A 29 2.14 -9.76 -5.41
CA SER A 29 1.67 -10.67 -4.36
C SER A 29 1.35 -12.04 -4.91
N ILE A 30 1.44 -13.05 -4.06
CA ILE A 30 1.14 -14.44 -4.35
C ILE A 30 0.01 -14.88 -3.41
N ASN A 31 -1.10 -15.38 -3.94
CA ASN A 31 -2.14 -15.98 -3.12
C ASN A 31 -1.58 -17.18 -2.36
N LEU A 32 -1.88 -17.29 -1.07
CA LEU A 32 -1.39 -18.40 -0.25
C LEU A 32 -1.99 -19.74 -0.69
N TRP A 33 -3.22 -19.71 -1.22
CA TRP A 33 -3.91 -20.87 -1.76
C TRP A 33 -4.50 -20.59 -3.14
N THR A 34 -4.49 -21.61 -4.00
CA THR A 34 -5.23 -21.61 -5.28
C THR A 34 -6.73 -21.87 -5.06
N LYS A 35 -7.04 -22.66 -4.03
CA LYS A 35 -8.39 -22.90 -3.48
C LYS A 35 -8.30 -22.84 -1.97
N ILE A 36 -9.09 -21.97 -1.34
CA ILE A 36 -9.10 -21.78 0.12
C ILE A 36 -9.43 -23.14 0.80
N PRO A 37 -8.66 -23.56 1.82
CA PRO A 37 -8.95 -24.76 2.60
C PRO A 37 -10.30 -24.67 3.32
N ASP A 38 -10.93 -25.81 3.63
CA ASP A 38 -12.30 -25.85 4.17
C ASP A 38 -12.50 -25.00 5.45
N GLY A 39 -13.65 -24.33 5.52
CA GLY A 39 -14.07 -23.46 6.63
C GLY A 39 -14.87 -22.25 6.10
N PRO A 40 -15.74 -21.61 6.90
CA PRO A 40 -16.52 -20.47 6.42
C PRO A 40 -15.65 -19.25 6.09
N GLY A 41 -14.47 -19.14 6.72
CA GLY A 41 -13.59 -17.98 6.61
C GLY A 41 -14.29 -16.67 7.01
N PRO A 42 -13.58 -15.53 6.98
CA PRO A 42 -14.26 -14.25 6.90
C PRO A 42 -14.94 -14.12 5.52
N GLY A 43 -16.12 -13.50 5.49
CA GLY A 43 -16.77 -13.06 4.26
C GLY A 43 -16.57 -11.57 4.00
N GLY A 44 -16.89 -11.12 2.79
CA GLY A 44 -16.85 -9.69 2.43
C GLY A 44 -15.49 -9.19 1.97
N GLU A 45 -15.31 -7.87 1.99
CA GLU A 45 -14.05 -7.20 1.62
C GLU A 45 -13.12 -7.07 2.83
N SER A 46 -11.82 -7.05 2.57
CA SER A 46 -10.83 -6.77 3.60
C SER A 46 -10.91 -5.32 4.06
N ILE A 47 -10.82 -5.12 5.38
CA ILE A 47 -10.92 -3.81 6.01
C ILE A 47 -9.54 -3.41 6.52
N VAL A 48 -9.08 -2.23 6.12
CA VAL A 48 -7.83 -1.63 6.60
C VAL A 48 -8.15 -0.52 7.58
N SER A 49 -7.62 -0.60 8.80
CA SER A 49 -7.80 0.43 9.82
C SER A 49 -6.96 1.67 9.54
N ALA A 50 -7.24 2.78 10.24
CA ALA A 50 -6.43 4.00 10.12
C ALA A 50 -4.94 3.81 10.49
N LYS A 51 -4.62 2.76 11.26
CA LYS A 51 -3.25 2.38 11.62
C LYS A 51 -2.63 1.34 10.69
N GLY A 52 -3.37 0.92 9.67
CA GLY A 52 -2.94 -0.09 8.70
C GLY A 52 -3.05 -1.53 9.19
N SER A 53 -3.81 -1.80 10.24
CA SER A 53 -4.17 -3.19 10.59
C SER A 53 -5.24 -3.72 9.63
N ILE A 54 -5.15 -4.99 9.24
CA ILE A 54 -6.00 -5.60 8.22
C ILE A 54 -6.89 -6.66 8.88
N THR A 55 -8.18 -6.66 8.56
CA THR A 55 -9.16 -7.66 9.00
C THR A 55 -10.00 -8.14 7.83
N HIS A 56 -10.79 -9.20 8.02
CA HIS A 56 -11.65 -9.78 6.97
C HIS A 56 -10.87 -10.19 5.71
N ILE A 57 -9.75 -10.88 5.91
CA ILE A 57 -8.90 -11.35 4.81
C ILE A 57 -9.50 -12.63 4.22
N THR A 58 -10.19 -12.49 3.10
CA THR A 58 -10.87 -13.60 2.41
C THR A 58 -9.95 -14.33 1.43
N THR A 59 -8.97 -13.61 0.87
CA THR A 59 -7.95 -14.16 -0.04
C THR A 59 -6.56 -13.80 0.51
N PRO A 60 -6.05 -14.58 1.48
CA PRO A 60 -4.74 -14.33 2.08
C PRO A 60 -3.62 -14.52 1.06
N LYS A 61 -2.61 -13.65 1.17
CA LYS A 61 -1.54 -13.50 0.20
C LYS A 61 -0.22 -13.18 0.89
N LEU A 62 0.88 -13.52 0.21
CA LEU A 62 2.22 -13.01 0.51
C LEU A 62 2.48 -11.78 -0.34
N ILE A 63 2.77 -10.65 0.30
CA ILE A 63 3.17 -9.40 -0.36
C ILE A 63 4.69 -9.43 -0.54
N ILE A 64 5.17 -9.11 -1.74
CA ILE A 64 6.59 -9.23 -2.09
C ILE A 64 7.27 -7.87 -2.06
N HIS A 65 8.19 -7.71 -1.11
CA HIS A 65 9.07 -6.55 -0.98
C HIS A 65 10.43 -6.90 -1.58
N GLN A 66 10.50 -6.87 -2.91
CA GLN A 66 11.73 -7.23 -3.64
C GLN A 66 12.64 -6.01 -3.82
N PRO A 67 13.92 -6.08 -3.43
CA PRO A 67 14.90 -5.03 -3.72
C PRO A 67 15.31 -5.03 -5.20
N GLN A 68 15.79 -3.90 -5.69
CA GLN A 68 16.33 -3.82 -7.06
C GLN A 68 17.54 -4.74 -7.29
N ASN A 69 18.38 -4.90 -6.26
CA ASN A 69 19.56 -5.77 -6.28
C ASN A 69 19.47 -6.77 -5.11
N PRO A 70 18.85 -7.95 -5.29
CA PRO A 70 18.69 -8.94 -4.23
C PRO A 70 20.02 -9.60 -3.88
N ASN A 71 20.29 -9.75 -2.58
CA ASN A 71 21.50 -10.36 -2.03
C ASN A 71 21.42 -11.90 -1.91
N GLY A 72 20.31 -12.49 -2.35
CA GLY A 72 20.05 -13.94 -2.32
C GLY A 72 19.33 -14.44 -1.06
N ILE A 73 19.09 -13.59 -0.06
CA ILE A 73 18.34 -13.94 1.15
C ILE A 73 16.85 -13.62 0.96
N ALA A 74 16.00 -14.53 1.45
CA ALA A 74 14.56 -14.34 1.55
C ALA A 74 14.09 -14.54 3.00
N ILE A 75 13.16 -13.70 3.46
CA ILE A 75 12.58 -13.78 4.81
C ILE A 75 11.05 -13.72 4.72
N LEU A 76 10.39 -14.61 5.46
CA LEU A 76 8.94 -14.57 5.70
C LEU A 76 8.67 -13.70 6.93
N VAL A 77 7.91 -12.62 6.74
CA VAL A 77 7.49 -11.69 7.80
C VAL A 77 6.05 -12.01 8.17
N ILE A 78 5.82 -12.35 9.44
CA ILE A 78 4.49 -12.67 9.97
C ILE A 78 4.19 -11.67 11.09
N SER A 79 3.26 -10.76 10.83
CA SER A 79 2.88 -9.72 11.80
C SER A 79 2.05 -10.28 12.95
N GLY A 80 1.97 -9.52 14.05
CA GLY A 80 1.14 -9.85 15.19
C GLY A 80 -0.37 -9.72 14.95
N GLY A 81 -1.14 -9.71 16.05
CA GLY A 81 -2.61 -9.57 16.05
C GLY A 81 -3.38 -10.89 16.00
N GLY A 82 -2.66 -12.03 16.04
CA GLY A 82 -3.23 -13.36 16.33
C GLY A 82 -4.28 -13.82 15.32
N TYR A 83 -4.17 -13.39 14.06
CA TYR A 83 -5.14 -13.63 12.97
C TYR A 83 -6.54 -13.03 13.18
N ALA A 84 -6.80 -12.36 14.29
CA ALA A 84 -8.01 -11.57 14.47
C ALA A 84 -7.92 -10.24 13.70
N HIS A 85 -6.71 -9.68 13.64
CA HIS A 85 -6.29 -8.57 12.80
C HIS A 85 -4.80 -8.76 12.51
N ILE A 86 -4.31 -8.22 11.40
CA ILE A 86 -2.91 -8.35 11.01
C ILE A 86 -2.28 -6.96 11.03
N GLU A 87 -1.27 -6.78 11.88
CA GLU A 87 -0.60 -5.49 12.12
C GLU A 87 0.40 -5.13 11.01
N SER A 88 -0.06 -5.07 9.76
CA SER A 88 0.78 -4.73 8.60
C SER A 88 1.34 -3.30 8.71
N GLY A 89 0.49 -2.30 8.99
CA GLY A 89 0.93 -0.90 8.99
C GLY A 89 1.93 -0.52 10.08
N SER A 90 1.88 -1.18 11.24
CA SER A 90 2.72 -0.85 12.40
C SER A 90 3.92 -1.79 12.58
N GLU A 91 3.84 -3.03 12.06
CA GLU A 91 4.86 -4.07 12.23
C GLU A 91 5.34 -4.63 10.90
N GLY A 92 4.45 -5.28 10.13
CA GLY A 92 4.80 -6.09 8.95
C GLY A 92 5.44 -5.30 7.81
N TYR A 93 4.76 -4.27 7.34
CA TYR A 93 5.19 -3.44 6.22
C TYR A 93 6.49 -2.67 6.55
N PRO A 94 6.62 -1.98 7.71
CA PRO A 94 7.88 -1.33 8.09
C PRO A 94 9.06 -2.30 8.16
N ALA A 95 8.87 -3.49 8.74
CA ALA A 95 9.92 -4.50 8.80
C ALA A 95 10.31 -5.00 7.41
N SER A 96 9.34 -5.24 6.54
CA SER A 96 9.56 -5.72 5.17
C SER A 96 10.28 -4.69 4.30
N GLU A 97 9.94 -3.41 4.43
CA GLU A 97 10.64 -2.31 3.76
C GLU A 97 12.07 -2.13 4.27
N TRP A 98 12.30 -2.30 5.58
CA TRP A 98 13.65 -2.28 6.15
C TRP A 98 14.49 -3.44 5.62
N LEU A 99 13.96 -4.67 5.60
CA LEU A 99 14.65 -5.82 5.01
C LEU A 99 14.96 -5.61 3.52
N LYS A 100 14.00 -5.07 2.75
CA LYS A 100 14.20 -4.69 1.35
C LYS A 100 15.37 -3.71 1.20
N SER A 101 15.51 -2.73 2.10
CA SER A 101 16.61 -1.76 2.06
C SER A 101 17.99 -2.41 2.23
N LEU A 102 18.06 -3.59 2.85
CA LEU A 102 19.28 -4.38 3.05
C LEU A 102 19.58 -5.35 1.90
N GLY A 103 18.80 -5.28 0.82
CA GLY A 103 18.91 -6.21 -0.31
C GLY A 103 18.27 -7.58 -0.04
N ILE A 104 17.47 -7.74 1.02
CA ILE A 104 16.75 -8.98 1.34
C ILE A 104 15.36 -8.93 0.70
N THR A 105 14.93 -10.01 0.04
CA THR A 105 13.53 -10.12 -0.41
C THR A 105 12.65 -10.50 0.78
N ALA A 106 11.75 -9.61 1.19
CA ALA A 106 10.79 -9.92 2.25
C ALA A 106 9.43 -10.35 1.66
N PHE A 107 8.89 -11.43 2.21
CA PHE A 107 7.54 -11.91 1.93
C PHE A 107 6.68 -11.63 3.17
N GLU A 108 5.84 -10.61 3.12
CA GLU A 108 4.93 -10.26 4.22
C GLU A 108 3.65 -11.08 4.14
N LEU A 109 3.32 -11.83 5.19
CA LEU A 109 2.04 -12.51 5.32
C LEU A 109 0.97 -11.49 5.68
N GLN A 110 0.00 -11.35 4.78
CA GLN A 110 -1.20 -10.54 5.02
C GLN A 110 -2.14 -11.17 6.03
#